data_AF-A0A124EPR2-F1
#
_entry.id   AF-A0A124EPR2-F1
#
_cell.length_a   1.000
_cell.length_b   1.000
_cell.length_c   1.000
_cell.angle_alpha   90.00
_cell.angle_beta   90.00
_cell.angle_gamma   90.00
#
_symmetry.space_group_name_H-M   'P 1'
#
loop_
_entity.id
_entity.type
_entity.pdbx_description
1 polymer ?
#
loop_
_entity_poly.entity_id
_entity_poly.type
_entity_poly.pdbx_seq_one_letter_code
_entity_poly.pdbx_strand_id
1 'polypeptide(L)'
;MRPGAWDLAFSDGLVIELDEELHFNRYRAQTLQPQWAATLPWRDTYLHLCADFEKECLAAGRWGKRWTTPSCESMFGPSSPPGVLDGPGSPRWKQRALYDAVKDLAALQSPTPRLCRLSVWDQVGETTIGDALAGGPIDLDQFTDFIARRTI
;
A
#
# COMPACT_ATOMS: atom_id res chain seq x y z
N MET A 1 -10.49 -13.83 -7.24
CA MET A 1 -9.45 -12.80 -7.11
C MET A 1 -8.13 -13.47 -6.74
N ARG A 2 -7.02 -13.09 -7.36
CA ARG A 2 -5.68 -13.50 -6.92
C ARG A 2 -4.95 -12.21 -6.55
N PRO A 3 -4.76 -11.90 -5.26
CA PRO A 3 -3.85 -10.82 -4.90
C PRO A 3 -2.47 -11.11 -5.54
N GLY A 4 -1.77 -10.06 -5.98
CA GLY A 4 -0.46 -10.22 -6.63
C GLY A 4 0.55 -10.91 -5.72
N ALA A 5 1.70 -11.29 -6.27
CA ALA A 5 2.82 -11.81 -5.48
C ALA A 5 3.25 -10.80 -4.39
N TRP A 6 3.95 -11.31 -3.38
CA TRP A 6 4.65 -10.48 -2.40
C TRP A 6 5.92 -9.91 -3.04
N ASP A 7 6.35 -8.71 -2.63
CA ASP A 7 7.59 -8.12 -3.15
C ASP A 7 8.81 -8.92 -2.65
N LEU A 8 8.80 -9.31 -1.37
CA LEU A 8 9.76 -10.25 -0.80
C LEU A 8 9.02 -11.31 0.02
N ALA A 9 9.48 -12.56 -0.10
CA ALA A 9 8.97 -13.69 0.68
C ALA A 9 10.14 -14.56 1.16
N PHE A 10 10.15 -14.85 2.45
CA PHE A 10 11.22 -15.59 3.12
C PHE A 10 10.74 -16.99 3.54
N SER A 11 11.69 -17.92 3.69
CA SER A 11 11.40 -19.33 4.00
C SER A 11 10.76 -19.55 5.38
N ASP A 12 10.90 -18.59 6.29
CA ASP A 12 10.32 -18.61 7.63
C ASP A 12 8.89 -18.02 7.69
N GLY A 13 8.33 -17.66 6.53
CA GLY A 13 6.97 -17.15 6.39
C GLY A 13 6.83 -15.64 6.56
N LEU A 14 7.94 -14.88 6.72
CA LEU A 14 7.91 -13.43 6.60
C LEU A 14 7.66 -13.03 5.14
N VAL A 15 6.75 -12.09 4.93
CA VAL A 15 6.53 -11.44 3.64
C VAL A 15 6.59 -9.92 3.82
N ILE A 16 7.17 -9.23 2.84
CA ILE A 16 7.28 -7.78 2.82
C ILE A 16 6.53 -7.25 1.59
N GLU A 17 5.68 -6.25 1.82
CA GLU A 17 5.14 -5.38 0.78
C GLU A 17 5.81 -4.01 0.90
N LEU A 18 6.38 -3.54 -0.22
CA LEU A 18 6.91 -2.20 -0.37
C LEU A 18 5.89 -1.34 -1.11
N ASP A 19 5.23 -0.46 -0.39
CA ASP A 19 4.19 0.42 -0.89
C ASP A 19 4.79 1.72 -1.43
N GLU A 20 4.77 1.85 -2.75
CA GLU A 20 5.10 3.06 -3.50
C GLU A 20 3.89 3.99 -3.68
N GLU A 21 4.01 5.07 -4.45
CA GLU A 21 3.02 6.17 -4.52
C GLU A 21 1.60 5.69 -4.82
N LEU A 22 1.45 4.65 -5.66
CA LEU A 22 0.15 4.14 -6.10
C LEU A 22 -0.72 3.56 -4.96
N HIS A 23 -0.14 3.30 -3.79
CA HIS A 23 -0.86 2.80 -2.63
C HIS A 23 -1.46 3.92 -1.77
N PHE A 24 -0.99 5.15 -1.90
CA PHE A 24 -1.39 6.27 -1.04
C PHE A 24 -2.46 7.12 -1.72
N ASN A 25 -3.71 6.65 -1.67
CA ASN A 25 -4.87 7.33 -2.25
C ASN A 25 -6.15 7.14 -1.40
N ARG A 26 -7.19 7.91 -1.70
CA ARG A 26 -8.49 7.84 -1.00
C ARG A 26 -9.10 6.44 -0.87
N TYR A 27 -8.89 5.55 -1.85
CA TYR A 27 -9.46 4.22 -1.80
C TYR A 27 -8.71 3.33 -0.81
N ARG A 28 -7.38 3.46 -0.72
CA ARG A 28 -6.61 2.77 0.32
C ARG A 28 -7.03 3.27 1.71
N ALA A 29 -7.19 4.59 1.88
CA ALA A 29 -7.69 5.15 3.13
C ALA A 29 -9.06 4.56 3.53
N GLN A 30 -9.98 4.38 2.58
CA GLN A 30 -11.27 3.74 2.83
C GLN A 30 -11.12 2.29 3.33
N THR A 31 -10.18 1.52 2.77
CA THR A 31 -9.97 0.13 3.22
C THR A 31 -9.37 0.00 4.62
N LEU A 32 -8.83 1.08 5.18
CA LEU A 32 -8.24 1.14 6.51
C LEU A 32 -9.22 1.69 7.58
N GLN A 33 -10.43 2.09 7.18
CA GLN A 33 -11.48 2.56 8.09
C GLN A 33 -12.18 1.47 8.92
N PRO A 34 -12.47 0.27 8.38
CA PRO A 34 -13.21 -0.75 9.12
C PRO A 34 -12.51 -1.16 10.43
N GLN A 35 -13.31 -1.63 11.40
CA GLN A 35 -12.81 -1.99 12.74
C GLN A 35 -11.71 -3.05 12.73
N TRP A 36 -11.74 -4.01 11.80
CA TRP A 36 -10.70 -5.03 11.69
C TRP A 36 -9.31 -4.44 11.38
N ALA A 37 -9.25 -3.28 10.72
CA ALA A 37 -8.00 -2.62 10.38
C ALA A 37 -7.41 -1.85 11.57
N ALA A 38 -8.19 -1.61 12.64
CA ALA A 38 -7.78 -0.79 13.78
C ALA A 38 -6.53 -1.32 14.51
N THR A 39 -6.23 -2.61 14.38
CA THR A 39 -5.07 -3.26 14.99
C THR A 39 -3.86 -3.34 14.06
N LEU A 40 -3.97 -2.87 12.81
CA LEU A 40 -2.85 -2.89 11.87
C LEU A 40 -1.80 -1.85 12.26
N PRO A 41 -0.51 -2.21 12.40
CA PRO A 41 0.54 -1.27 12.82
C PRO A 41 0.76 -0.10 11.86
N TRP A 42 0.43 -0.28 10.58
CA TRP A 42 0.58 0.77 9.56
C TRP A 42 -0.67 1.64 9.39
N ARG A 43 -1.82 1.31 10.01
CA ARG A 43 -3.10 1.97 9.71
C ARG A 43 -3.02 3.48 9.80
N ASP A 44 -2.65 4.00 10.97
CA ASP A 44 -2.74 5.45 11.22
C ASP A 44 -1.71 6.20 10.38
N THR A 45 -0.50 5.66 10.22
CA THR A 45 0.49 6.20 9.29
C THR A 45 -0.06 6.24 7.87
N TYR A 46 -0.64 5.15 7.38
CA TYR A 46 -1.14 5.07 6.01
C TYR A 46 -2.34 5.98 5.77
N LEU A 47 -3.18 6.24 6.78
CA LEU A 47 -4.25 7.23 6.67
C LEU A 47 -3.70 8.63 6.44
N HIS A 48 -2.63 9.02 7.16
CA HIS A 48 -1.93 10.28 6.92
C HIS A 48 -1.27 10.28 5.54
N LEU A 49 -0.53 9.23 5.18
CA LEU A 49 0.13 9.14 3.88
C LEU A 49 -0.86 9.22 2.71
N CYS A 50 -2.04 8.60 2.82
CA CYS A 50 -3.08 8.70 1.79
C CYS A 50 -3.64 10.13 1.65
N ALA A 51 -3.64 10.93 2.72
CA ALA A 51 -4.07 12.32 2.67
C ALA A 51 -2.95 13.22 2.11
N ASP A 52 -1.72 13.01 2.55
CA ASP A 52 -0.58 13.86 2.23
C ASP A 52 -0.05 13.62 0.80
N PHE A 53 -0.07 12.36 0.34
CA PHE A 53 0.58 11.92 -0.91
C PHE A 53 -0.39 11.53 -2.05
N GLU A 54 -1.68 11.90 -1.98
CA GLU A 54 -2.64 11.59 -3.06
C GLU A 54 -2.25 12.27 -4.39
N LYS A 55 -1.56 13.41 -4.34
CA LYS A 55 -1.09 14.13 -5.53
C LYS A 55 0.03 13.37 -6.25
N GLU A 56 0.96 12.80 -5.49
CA GLU A 56 2.07 11.97 -5.96
C GLU A 56 1.51 10.67 -6.55
N CYS A 57 0.54 10.05 -5.86
CA CYS A 57 -0.22 8.92 -6.41
C CYS A 57 -0.87 9.27 -7.75
N LEU A 58 -1.50 10.44 -7.86
CA LEU A 58 -2.13 10.91 -9.10
C LEU A 58 -1.11 11.12 -10.22
N ALA A 59 0.03 11.74 -9.90
CA ALA A 59 1.10 11.96 -10.87
C ALA A 59 1.64 10.63 -11.43
N ALA A 60 1.86 9.64 -10.57
CA ALA A 60 2.33 8.30 -10.96
C ALA A 60 1.24 7.45 -11.64
N GLY A 61 -0.03 7.63 -11.26
CA GLY A 61 -1.11 6.68 -11.52
C GLY A 61 -2.17 7.11 -12.52
N ARG A 62 -2.18 8.35 -12.99
CA ARG A 62 -3.24 8.86 -13.88
C ARG A 62 -3.24 8.30 -15.30
N TRP A 63 -2.25 7.50 -15.70
CA TRP A 63 -2.08 7.10 -17.10
C TRP A 63 -2.25 5.59 -17.36
N GLY A 64 -2.85 5.27 -18.51
CA GLY A 64 -2.91 3.93 -19.07
C GLY A 64 -3.42 2.87 -18.09
N LYS A 65 -2.73 1.72 -18.04
CA LYS A 65 -3.10 0.56 -17.21
C LYS A 65 -3.00 0.81 -15.69
N ARG A 66 -2.44 1.95 -15.26
CA ARG A 66 -2.43 2.37 -13.85
C ARG A 66 -3.72 3.06 -13.44
N TRP A 67 -4.47 3.62 -14.40
CA TRP A 67 -5.75 4.28 -14.17
C TRP A 67 -6.94 3.34 -14.36
N THR A 68 -6.94 2.57 -15.44
CA THR A 68 -8.03 1.62 -15.75
C THR A 68 -7.56 0.47 -16.63
N THR A 69 -8.28 -0.64 -16.57
CA THR A 69 -8.15 -1.86 -17.38
C THR A 69 -9.52 -2.54 -17.47
N PRO A 70 -9.79 -3.36 -18.50
CA PRO A 70 -11.06 -4.11 -18.59
C PRO A 70 -11.35 -4.95 -17.34
N SER A 71 -10.32 -5.52 -16.71
CA SER A 71 -10.48 -6.35 -15.51
C SER A 71 -10.86 -5.56 -14.26
N CYS A 72 -10.42 -4.30 -14.10
CA CYS A 72 -10.86 -3.50 -12.96
C CYS A 72 -12.21 -2.84 -13.23
N GLU A 73 -12.53 -2.54 -14.49
CA GLU A 73 -13.85 -2.04 -14.88
C GLU A 73 -14.95 -3.08 -14.68
N SER A 74 -14.66 -4.37 -14.90
CA SER A 74 -15.61 -5.43 -14.59
C SER A 74 -15.93 -5.56 -13.09
N MET A 75 -15.03 -5.07 -12.22
CA MET A 75 -15.21 -5.09 -10.75
C MET A 75 -15.84 -3.80 -10.21
N PHE A 76 -15.48 -2.63 -10.77
CA PHE A 76 -15.80 -1.34 -10.19
C PHE A 76 -16.56 -0.39 -11.13
N GLY A 77 -16.93 -0.85 -12.32
CA GLY A 77 -17.53 -0.05 -13.37
C GLY A 77 -16.52 0.80 -14.15
N PRO A 78 -17.00 1.58 -15.14
CA PRO A 78 -16.15 2.39 -16.00
C PRO A 78 -15.41 3.48 -15.21
N SER A 79 -14.22 3.85 -15.70
CA SER A 79 -13.42 4.93 -15.12
C SER A 79 -13.95 6.33 -15.43
N SER A 80 -13.68 7.29 -14.55
CA SER A 80 -13.67 8.71 -14.91
C SER A 80 -12.52 8.99 -15.89
N PRO A 81 -12.49 10.14 -16.60
CA PRO A 81 -11.34 10.54 -17.39
C PRO A 81 -10.03 10.50 -16.57
N PRO A 82 -8.90 10.12 -17.18
CA PRO A 82 -7.57 10.14 -16.55
C PRO A 82 -7.30 11.38 -15.70
N GLY A 83 -7.03 11.19 -14.41
CA GLY A 83 -6.73 12.27 -13.47
C GLY A 83 -7.95 12.89 -12.79
N VAL A 84 -9.17 12.56 -13.22
CA VAL A 84 -10.41 13.02 -12.59
C VAL A 84 -10.81 12.04 -11.49
N LEU A 85 -10.63 12.46 -10.23
CA LEU A 85 -10.94 11.62 -9.07
C LEU A 85 -12.40 11.69 -8.60
N ASP A 86 -13.17 12.65 -9.13
CA ASP A 86 -14.59 12.78 -8.85
C ASP A 86 -15.40 11.66 -9.53
N GLY A 87 -16.52 11.30 -8.90
CA GLY A 87 -17.40 10.25 -9.39
C GLY A 87 -16.74 8.86 -9.33
N PRO A 88 -16.77 8.08 -10.43
CA PRO A 88 -16.15 6.75 -10.48
C PRO A 88 -14.66 6.74 -10.17
N GLY A 89 -13.92 7.78 -10.54
CA GLY A 89 -12.47 7.88 -10.38
C GLY A 89 -11.72 6.75 -11.08
N SER A 90 -10.68 6.21 -10.45
CA SER A 90 -9.86 5.12 -11.00
C SER A 90 -10.32 3.73 -10.52
N PRO A 91 -10.87 2.87 -11.41
CA PRO A 91 -11.15 1.48 -11.09
C PRO A 91 -9.89 0.69 -10.73
N ARG A 92 -8.73 1.02 -11.32
CA ARG A 92 -7.48 0.31 -11.04
C ARG A 92 -6.94 0.61 -9.64
N TRP A 93 -7.11 1.83 -9.14
CA TRP A 93 -6.74 2.20 -7.78
C TRP A 93 -7.65 1.51 -6.75
N LYS A 94 -8.97 1.47 -7.00
CA LYS A 94 -9.92 0.68 -6.18
C LYS A 94 -9.53 -0.79 -6.11
N GLN A 95 -9.15 -1.38 -7.25
CA GLN A 95 -8.69 -2.76 -7.30
C GLN A 95 -7.42 -2.98 -6.48
N ARG A 96 -6.45 -2.05 -6.55
CA ARG A 96 -5.23 -2.12 -5.73
C ARG A 96 -5.56 -2.06 -4.24
N ALA A 97 -6.34 -1.06 -3.82
CA ALA A 97 -6.76 -0.90 -2.44
C ALA A 97 -7.51 -2.14 -1.91
N LEU A 98 -8.39 -2.73 -2.71
CA LEU A 98 -9.07 -3.97 -2.35
C LEU A 98 -8.08 -5.14 -2.17
N TYR A 99 -7.10 -5.28 -3.06
CA TYR A 99 -6.11 -6.34 -2.94
C TYR A 99 -5.21 -6.15 -1.72
N ASP A 100 -4.83 -4.91 -1.42
CA ASP A 100 -4.12 -4.56 -0.18
C ASP A 100 -4.93 -4.96 1.05
N ALA A 101 -6.22 -4.62 1.09
CA ALA A 101 -7.11 -4.98 2.20
C ALA A 101 -7.25 -6.50 2.38
N VAL A 102 -7.32 -7.25 1.28
CA VAL A 102 -7.37 -8.72 1.32
C VAL A 102 -6.07 -9.30 1.87
N LYS A 103 -4.90 -8.76 1.47
CA LYS A 103 -3.60 -9.17 2.03
C LYS A 103 -3.52 -8.85 3.52
N ASP A 104 -3.93 -7.66 3.94
CA ASP A 104 -3.96 -7.24 5.35
C ASP A 104 -4.85 -8.18 6.18
N LEU A 105 -6.06 -8.45 5.71
CA LEU A 105 -7.00 -9.33 6.39
C LEU A 105 -6.49 -10.77 6.47
N ALA A 106 -5.87 -11.28 5.41
CA ALA A 106 -5.31 -12.63 5.41
C ALA A 106 -4.19 -12.79 6.44
N ALA A 107 -3.30 -11.80 6.57
CA ALA A 107 -2.25 -11.79 7.58
C ALA A 107 -2.80 -11.66 9.00
N LEU A 108 -3.86 -10.85 9.21
CA LEU A 108 -4.51 -10.74 10.51
C LEU A 108 -5.21 -12.02 10.98
N GLN A 109 -5.72 -12.84 10.06
CA GLN A 109 -6.54 -14.02 10.37
C GLN A 109 -5.74 -15.33 10.38
N SER A 110 -4.46 -15.29 10.04
CA SER A 110 -3.62 -16.48 9.91
C SER A 110 -2.26 -16.26 10.57
N PRO A 111 -1.68 -17.26 11.26
CA PRO A 111 -0.31 -17.17 11.76
C PRO A 111 0.75 -17.00 10.66
N THR A 112 0.41 -17.39 9.42
CA THR A 112 1.27 -17.22 8.25
C THR A 112 0.45 -16.78 7.03
N PRO A 113 0.97 -15.87 6.19
CA PRO A 113 2.28 -15.23 6.31
C PRO A 113 2.34 -14.16 7.41
N ARG A 114 3.54 -13.91 7.95
CA ARG A 114 3.79 -12.75 8.80
C ARG A 114 4.04 -11.54 7.89
N LEU A 115 3.14 -10.56 7.90
CA LEU A 115 3.16 -9.46 6.94
C LEU A 115 3.83 -8.24 7.53
N CYS A 116 4.90 -7.78 6.88
CA CYS A 116 5.48 -6.46 7.07
C CYS A 116 5.07 -5.54 5.91
N ARG A 117 4.44 -4.40 6.20
CA ARG A 117 4.21 -3.34 5.21
C ARG A 117 5.08 -2.13 5.47
N LEU A 118 5.82 -1.74 4.44
CA LEU A 118 6.71 -0.60 4.43
C LEU A 118 6.25 0.39 3.36
N SER A 119 6.22 1.67 3.68
CA SER A 119 6.02 2.75 2.72
C SER A 119 7.38 3.32 2.30
N VAL A 120 7.52 3.73 1.04
CA VAL A 120 8.66 4.57 0.62
C VAL A 120 8.75 5.89 1.40
N TRP A 121 7.67 6.35 2.03
CA TRP A 121 7.62 7.55 2.87
C TRP A 121 7.87 7.29 4.35
N ASP A 122 8.02 6.03 4.77
CA ASP A 122 8.32 5.72 6.16
C ASP A 122 9.71 6.26 6.54
N GLN A 123 9.76 6.93 7.69
CA GLN A 123 10.97 7.56 8.22
C GLN A 123 11.69 6.60 9.20
N VAL A 124 12.98 6.36 8.96
CA VAL A 124 13.87 5.58 9.82
C VAL A 124 15.07 6.44 10.18
N GLY A 125 15.06 6.97 11.41
CA GLY A 125 16.01 8.01 11.81
C GLY A 125 15.84 9.26 10.95
N GLU A 126 16.90 9.67 10.26
CA GLU A 126 16.91 10.84 9.37
C GLU A 126 16.65 10.49 7.89
N THR A 127 16.51 9.21 7.54
CA THR A 127 16.31 8.75 6.15
C THR A 127 14.91 8.17 5.93
N THR A 128 14.29 8.48 4.80
CA THR A 128 13.10 7.76 4.34
C THR A 128 13.47 6.41 3.71
N ILE A 129 12.57 5.43 3.73
CA ILE A 129 12.80 4.16 3.01
C ILE A 129 13.04 4.41 1.52
N GLY A 130 12.34 5.36 0.90
CA GLY A 130 12.53 5.76 -0.50
C GLY A 130 13.94 6.29 -0.78
N ASP A 131 14.48 7.15 0.08
CA ASP A 131 15.85 7.66 -0.05
C ASP A 131 16.87 6.54 0.11
N ALA A 132 16.66 5.62 1.07
CA ALA A 132 17.54 4.47 1.25
C ALA A 132 17.56 3.56 0.00
N LEU A 133 16.40 3.33 -0.62
CA LEU A 133 16.31 2.59 -1.89
C LEU A 133 17.00 3.31 -3.05
N ALA A 134 17.07 4.64 -3.02
CA ALA A 134 17.83 5.45 -3.97
C ALA A 134 19.35 5.46 -3.69
N GLY A 135 19.83 4.70 -2.70
CA GLY A 135 21.24 4.61 -2.32
C GLY A 135 21.64 5.50 -1.15
N GLY A 136 20.68 6.13 -0.47
CA GLY A 136 20.90 6.86 0.77
C GLY A 136 21.30 5.94 1.94
N PRO A 137 22.00 6.46 2.95
CA PRO A 137 22.36 5.69 4.14
C PRO A 137 21.12 5.40 4.99
N ILE A 138 21.05 4.21 5.58
CA ILE A 138 20.03 3.84 6.57
C ILE A 138 20.69 3.17 7.77
N ASP A 139 20.25 3.55 8.96
CA ASP A 139 20.65 2.88 10.20
C ASP A 139 19.98 1.51 10.28
N LEU A 140 20.78 0.45 10.23
CA LEU A 140 20.29 -0.93 10.17
C LEU A 140 19.65 -1.41 11.48
N ASP A 141 20.09 -0.88 12.62
CA ASP A 141 19.52 -1.24 13.92
C ASP A 141 18.12 -0.61 14.03
N GLN A 142 18.01 0.68 13.71
CA GLN A 142 16.71 1.36 13.67
C GLN A 142 15.76 0.78 12.62
N PHE A 143 16.29 0.36 11.47
CA PHE A 143 15.48 -0.27 10.42
C PHE A 143 14.96 -1.64 10.86
N THR A 144 15.78 -2.43 11.55
CA THR A 144 15.37 -3.73 12.10
C THR A 144 14.23 -3.55 13.11
N ASP A 145 14.36 -2.59 14.02
CA ASP A 145 13.30 -2.24 14.97
C ASP A 145 12.03 -1.72 14.29
N PHE A 146 12.18 -1.02 13.16
CA PHE A 146 11.05 -0.56 12.36
C PHE A 146 10.30 -1.73 11.71
N ILE A 147 11.02 -2.68 11.08
CA ILE A 147 10.43 -3.89 10.51
C ILE A 147 9.68 -4.69 11.57
N ALA A 148 10.27 -4.88 12.75
CA ALA A 148 9.63 -5.61 13.84
C ALA A 148 8.29 -4.97 14.25
N ARG A 149 8.23 -3.63 14.34
CA ARG A 149 7.00 -2.88 14.65
C ARG A 149 5.97 -2.91 13.52
N ARG A 150 6.39 -3.11 12.28
CA ARG A 150 5.52 -3.16 11.09
C ARG A 150 5.07 -4.57 10.71
N THR A 151 5.51 -5.59 11.44
CA THR A 151 5.16 -6.98 11.15
C THR A 151 3.99 -7.44 12.04
N ILE A 152 2.99 -8.08 11.41
CA ILE A 152 1.92 -8.84 12.10
C ILE A 152 1.96 -10.32 11.73
#